data_AF-A0AAV6YF84-F1
#
_entry.id   AF-A0AAV6YF84-F1
#
_cell.length_a   1.000
_cell.length_b   1.000
_cell.length_c   1.000
_cell.angle_alpha   90.00
_cell.angle_beta   90.00
_cell.angle_gamma   90.00
#
_symmetry.space_group_name_H-M   'P 1'
#
loop_
_entity.id
_entity.type
_entity.pdbx_description
1 polymer ?
#
loop_
_entity_poly.entity_id
_entity_poly.type
_entity_poly.pdbx_seq_one_letter_code
_entity_poly.pdbx_strand_id
1 'polypeptide(L)'
;MGCATRNRTVAFASTFAAFLSRAYDQIRMGAISQSNVNLCGSHCGVSIGEDGPSQMALEDLAMFRAVPSCTVFYPSDGVST
;
A
#
# COMPACT_ATOMS: atom_id res chain seq x y z
N MET A 1 -2.47 9.76 6.76
CA MET A 1 -3.58 9.60 7.73
C MET A 1 -4.29 10.90 8.07
N GLY A 2 -3.59 11.94 8.56
CA GLY A 2 -4.21 13.19 9.02
C GLY A 2 -5.17 13.87 8.01
N CYS A 3 -4.82 13.89 6.73
CA CYS A 3 -5.67 14.46 5.66
C CYS A 3 -7.01 13.73 5.46
N ALA A 4 -7.08 12.43 5.76
CA ALA A 4 -8.31 11.64 5.68
C ALA A 4 -9.19 11.75 6.93
N THR A 5 -8.71 12.46 7.97
CA THR A 5 -9.51 12.66 9.18
C THR A 5 -10.71 13.57 8.89
N ARG A 6 -11.80 13.37 9.65
CA ARG A 6 -13.04 14.16 9.57
C ARG A 6 -13.77 14.09 8.22
N ASN A 7 -13.52 13.06 7.41
CA ASN A 7 -14.22 12.81 6.14
C ASN A 7 -14.22 13.99 5.14
N ARG A 8 -13.19 14.85 5.20
CA ARG A 8 -13.09 16.01 4.31
C ARG A 8 -12.55 15.66 2.94
N THR A 9 -11.68 14.65 2.87
CA THR A 9 -11.07 14.18 1.63
C THR A 9 -10.84 12.67 1.72
N VAL A 10 -10.87 12.01 0.56
CA VAL A 10 -10.38 10.64 0.42
C VAL A 10 -8.94 10.74 -0.06
N ALA A 11 -7.99 10.42 0.82
CA ALA A 11 -6.59 10.54 0.50
C ALA A 11 -6.13 9.37 -0.38
N PHE A 12 -5.40 9.67 -1.44
CA PHE A 12 -4.73 8.69 -2.29
C PHE A 12 -3.22 8.98 -2.26
N ALA A 13 -2.41 7.97 -1.94
CA ALA A 13 -0.96 8.08 -1.95
C ALA A 13 -0.36 6.98 -2.81
N SER A 14 0.66 7.32 -3.62
CA SER A 14 1.33 6.38 -4.51
C SER A 14 2.84 6.41 -4.27
N THR A 15 3.44 5.22 -4.21
CA THR A 15 4.90 5.04 -4.09
C THR A 15 5.30 3.64 -4.55
N PHE A 16 6.58 3.26 -4.44
CA PHE A 16 7.01 1.90 -4.72
C PHE A 16 6.53 0.99 -3.58
N ALA A 17 6.02 -0.19 -3.92
CA ALA A 17 5.47 -1.12 -2.93
C ALA A 17 6.50 -1.49 -1.86
N ALA A 18 7.77 -1.63 -2.24
CA ALA A 18 8.88 -1.87 -1.32
C ALA A 18 9.01 -0.76 -0.24
N PHE A 19 8.69 0.49 -0.56
CA PHE A 19 8.82 1.62 0.37
C PHE A 19 7.64 1.78 1.31
N LEU A 20 6.50 1.14 1.03
CA LEU A 20 5.38 1.10 1.96
C LEU A 20 5.72 0.36 3.27
N SER A 21 6.72 -0.53 3.24
CA SER A 21 7.28 -1.18 4.44
C SER A 21 7.72 -0.17 5.51
N ARG A 22 8.25 0.99 5.07
CA ARG A 22 8.71 2.06 5.97
C ARG A 22 7.56 2.77 6.68
N ALA A 23 6.37 2.77 6.08
CA ALA A 23 5.17 3.39 6.61
C ALA A 23 4.23 2.37 7.29
N TYR A 24 4.63 1.10 7.41
CA TYR A 24 3.75 0.02 7.83
C TYR A 24 3.03 0.27 9.16
N ASP A 25 3.74 0.79 10.16
CA ASP A 25 3.12 1.12 11.45
C ASP A 25 2.02 2.18 11.30
N GLN A 26 2.26 3.23 10.50
CA GLN A 26 1.24 4.27 10.25
C GLN A 26 0.02 3.71 9.50
N ILE A 27 0.25 2.79 8.56
CA ILE A 27 -0.82 2.13 7.79
C ILE A 27 -1.66 1.27 8.73
N ARG A 28 -1.01 0.47 9.58
CA ARG A 28 -1.68 -0.37 10.58
C ARG A 28 -2.47 0.46 11.58
N MET A 29 -1.88 1.54 12.11
CA MET A 29 -2.59 2.47 13.00
C MET A 29 -3.74 3.18 12.29
N GLY A 30 -3.60 3.43 10.99
CA GLY A 30 -4.65 3.96 10.14
C GLY A 30 -5.86 3.04 9.98
N ALA A 31 -5.60 1.75 9.79
CA ALA A 31 -6.64 0.72 9.74
C ALA A 31 -7.40 0.60 11.06
N ILE A 32 -6.67 0.59 12.19
CA ILE A 32 -7.26 0.61 13.54
C ILE A 32 -8.13 1.85 13.75
N SER A 33 -7.69 3.00 13.24
CA SER A 33 -8.41 4.27 13.33
C SER A 33 -9.55 4.38 12.30
N GLN A 34 -9.87 3.32 11.56
CA GLN A 34 -10.87 3.27 10.49
C GLN A 34 -10.75 4.45 9.50
N SER A 35 -9.52 4.84 9.19
CA SER A 35 -9.27 5.96 8.28
C SER A 35 -9.49 5.54 6.83
N ASN A 36 -10.25 6.34 6.09
CA ASN A 36 -10.51 6.11 4.67
C ASN A 36 -9.37 6.63 3.78
N VAL A 37 -8.38 5.77 3.51
CA VAL A 37 -7.20 6.09 2.70
C VAL A 37 -6.94 5.00 1.67
N ASN A 38 -6.61 5.40 0.44
CA ASN A 38 -6.18 4.51 -0.63
C ASN A 38 -4.66 4.60 -0.80
N LEU A 39 -3.98 3.46 -0.81
CA LEU A 39 -2.53 3.36 -0.97
C LEU A 39 -2.22 2.55 -2.23
N CYS A 40 -1.42 3.12 -3.13
CA CYS A 40 -1.02 2.49 -4.38
C CYS A 40 0.47 2.17 -4.34
N GLY A 41 0.80 0.88 -4.26
CA GLY A 41 2.16 0.37 -4.42
C GLY A 41 2.43 0.00 -5.87
N SER A 42 3.44 0.62 -6.48
CA SER A 42 3.94 0.23 -7.81
C SER A 42 5.15 -0.72 -7.70
N HIS A 43 5.52 -1.36 -8.81
CA HIS A 43 6.72 -2.22 -8.90
C HIS A 43 6.71 -3.37 -7.86
N CYS A 44 5.55 -4.01 -7.67
CA CYS A 44 5.42 -5.19 -6.82
C CYS A 44 6.24 -6.38 -7.36
N GLY A 45 6.77 -7.20 -6.45
CA GLY A 45 7.57 -8.37 -6.80
C GLY A 45 8.95 -8.03 -7.36
N VAL A 46 9.41 -8.85 -8.31
CA VAL A 46 10.78 -8.81 -8.86
C VAL A 46 10.87 -8.12 -10.22
N SER A 47 9.74 -7.74 -10.82
CA SER A 47 9.67 -7.26 -12.20
C SER A 47 10.33 -5.90 -12.45
N ILE A 48 10.81 -5.23 -11.39
CA ILE A 48 11.56 -3.97 -11.50
C ILE A 48 12.95 -4.14 -12.13
N GLY A 49 13.50 -5.36 -12.18
CA GLY A 49 14.72 -5.66 -12.93
C GLY A 49 15.98 -5.00 -12.36
N GLU A 50 16.57 -4.09 -13.12
CA GLU A 50 17.90 -3.52 -12.91
C GLU A 50 18.02 -2.62 -11.68
N ASP A 51 16.90 -2.09 -11.18
CA ASP A 51 16.86 -1.26 -9.96
C ASP A 51 17.27 -2.03 -8.69
N GLY A 52 17.28 -3.37 -8.77
CA GLY A 52 17.91 -4.25 -7.80
C GLY A 52 17.04 -4.56 -6.57
N PRO A 53 17.57 -5.38 -5.65
CA PRO A 53 16.79 -6.01 -4.59
C PRO A 53 16.24 -5.04 -3.54
N SER A 54 16.84 -3.86 -3.40
CA SER A 54 16.37 -2.84 -2.44
C SER A 54 15.04 -2.19 -2.84
N GLN A 55 14.65 -2.33 -4.10
CA GLN A 55 13.42 -1.76 -4.67
C GLN A 55 12.38 -2.85 -5.03
N MET A 56 12.75 -4.12 -4.92
CA MET A 56 11.84 -5.25 -5.12
C MET A 56 10.94 -5.44 -3.90
N ALA A 57 9.63 -5.53 -4.12
CA ALA A 57 8.66 -5.69 -3.05
C ALA A 57 8.29 -7.18 -2.91
N LEU A 58 8.99 -7.90 -2.04
CA LEU A 58 8.82 -9.36 -1.87
C LEU A 58 7.82 -9.70 -0.76
N GLU A 59 7.82 -8.91 0.30
CA GLU A 59 7.00 -9.10 1.50
C GLU A 59 5.76 -8.18 1.55
N ASP A 60 5.56 -7.32 0.55
CA ASP A 60 4.50 -6.31 0.52
C ASP A 60 3.09 -6.91 0.64
N LEU A 61 2.76 -7.92 -0.17
CA LEU A 61 1.48 -8.59 -0.14
C LEU A 61 1.23 -9.28 1.21
N ALA A 62 2.23 -9.94 1.77
CA ALA A 62 2.12 -10.60 3.07
C ALA A 62 1.89 -9.56 4.19
N MET A 63 2.65 -8.47 4.16
CA MET A 63 2.55 -7.36 5.09
C MET A 63 1.15 -6.71 5.07
N PHE A 64 0.64 -6.37 3.89
CA PHE A 64 -0.66 -5.72 3.76
C PHE A 64 -1.83 -6.63 4.10
N ARG A 65 -1.74 -7.93 3.78
CA ARG A 65 -2.76 -8.93 4.15
C ARG A 65 -2.85 -9.18 5.65
N ALA A 66 -1.79 -8.88 6.41
CA ALA A 66 -1.80 -8.98 7.86
C ALA A 66 -2.49 -7.79 8.55
N VAL A 67 -2.81 -6.71 7.83
CA VAL A 67 -3.49 -5.55 8.40
C VAL A 67 -5.00 -5.82 8.47
N PRO A 68 -5.62 -5.74 9.65
CA PRO A 68 -7.05 -6.02 9.80
C PRO A 68 -7.90 -4.95 9.10
N SER A 69 -9.06 -5.36 8.58
CA SER A 69 -10.05 -4.47 7.95
C SER A 69 -9.54 -3.67 6.74
N CYS A 70 -8.43 -4.09 6.12
CA CYS A 70 -7.93 -3.55 4.86
C CYS A 70 -8.35 -4.45 3.68
N THR A 71 -8.60 -3.82 2.53
CA THR A 71 -8.78 -4.53 1.26
C THR A 71 -7.51 -4.38 0.44
N VAL A 72 -6.96 -5.51 -0.04
CA VAL A 72 -5.73 -5.53 -0.83
C VAL A 72 -6.08 -5.97 -2.25
N PHE A 73 -5.75 -5.13 -3.23
CA PHE A 73 -5.93 -5.43 -4.66
C PHE A 73 -4.57 -5.64 -5.32
N TYR A 74 -4.46 -6.74 -6.09
CA TYR A 74 -3.33 -7.02 -6.97
C TYR A 74 -3.89 -7.37 -8.36
N PRO A 75 -4.25 -6.36 -9.17
CA PRO A 75 -4.92 -6.55 -10.45
C PRO A 75 -3.98 -7.18 -11.48
N SER A 76 -4.54 -8.02 -12.37
CA SER A 76 -3.78 -8.70 -13.43
C SER A 76 -3.87 -8.04 -14.80
N ASP A 77 -4.83 -7.12 -14.98
CA ASP A 77 -5.09 -6.41 -16.23
C ASP A 77 -5.75 -5.05 -15.97
N GLY A 78 -5.95 -4.26 -17.03
CA GLY A 78 -6.55 -2.93 -16.92
C GLY A 78 -8.04 -2.95 -16.53
N VAL A 79 -8.76 -4.05 -16.74
CA VAL A 79 -10.18 -4.16 -16.36
C VAL A 79 -10.33 -4.48 -14.87
N SER A 80 -9.36 -5.19 -14.28
CA SER A 80 -9.31 -5.49 -12.84
C SER A 80 -8.66 -4.39 -11.99
N THR A 81 -8.07 -3.36 -12.61
CA THR A 81 -7.44 -2.22 -11.93
C THR A 81 -8.47 -1.18 -11.51
#